data_AF-A0A8J6GB16-F1
#
_entry.id   AF-A0A8J6GB16-F1
#
_cell.length_a   1.000
_cell.length_b   1.000
_cell.length_c   1.000
_cell.angle_alpha   90.00
_cell.angle_beta   90.00
_cell.angle_gamma   90.00
#
_symmetry.space_group_name_H-M   'P 1'
#
loop_
_entity.id
_entity.type
_entity.pdbx_description
1 polymer ?
#
loop_
_entity_poly.entity_id
_entity_poly.type
_entity_poly.pdbx_seq_one_letter_code
_entity_poly.pdbx_strand_id
1 'polypeptide(L)'
;MSVQVAAPGSTGLGPERLNPEELVRQTRQVVQGLEALRAEHYSLAGHLAEALAGPGPVAGGELLEEKQQVVNHSLEAIELGLGEAQVLLALSAHVGVLEAEKQRLRAQARRLAQENTWLREELEETQRRLRASEEAVAQLEEEKSHLQFLGQLRQYDPPEESQRPESPPRRDSLASLFPSEEEERKGPEAAGAAAAQQGGYEIPARLRTLHNLVIQYAGQGRYEVAVPLCRQALEDLERSSGHCHPDVATMLNILALVYRDQNKYKEATDLLHDALQIREQTLGPEHPAVAATLNNLAVLYGKRGRYREAEPLCQRALEIREKVLGADHPDVAKQLNNLALLCQNQGKFQDVERHYARALSIYEALGGPQDPNVAKTKNNLASAYLKQNKYQQAEELYKEILSQEALPAPLGAPQAGTAGDAQQQVLRRSSSFSKLRESIRRGSEKLVSRLRGEGLAGAAGMKRAMSLNMLNVDGPRAARTQLSARHLSEASRTLSASTQDLSPR
;
A
#
# COMPACT_ATOMS: atom_id res chain seq x y z
N MET A 1 -37.50 -38.18 -22.84
CA MET A 1 -36.49 -39.20 -22.48
C MET A 1 -35.40 -38.51 -21.70
N SER A 2 -35.52 -38.55 -20.37
CA SER A 2 -34.60 -37.91 -19.43
C SER A 2 -34.21 -38.97 -18.42
N VAL A 3 -33.01 -39.52 -18.57
CA VAL A 3 -32.50 -40.57 -17.68
C VAL A 3 -31.86 -39.89 -16.48
N GLN A 4 -32.57 -39.90 -15.35
CA GLN A 4 -31.98 -39.69 -14.03
C GLN A 4 -31.14 -40.92 -13.70
N VAL A 5 -29.82 -40.75 -13.58
CA VAL A 5 -28.94 -41.78 -13.03
C VAL A 5 -28.92 -41.62 -11.52
N ALA A 6 -29.69 -42.48 -10.85
CA ALA A 6 -29.68 -42.63 -9.41
C ALA A 6 -28.33 -43.20 -8.93
N ALA A 7 -27.74 -42.57 -7.92
CA ALA A 7 -26.57 -43.08 -7.22
C ALA A 7 -26.98 -44.31 -6.37
N PRO A 8 -26.21 -45.42 -6.40
CA PRO A 8 -26.46 -46.54 -5.50
C PRO A 8 -25.87 -46.24 -4.12
N GLY A 9 -26.74 -46.29 -3.11
CA GLY A 9 -26.37 -46.21 -1.70
C GLY A 9 -25.69 -47.49 -1.19
N SER A 10 -24.63 -47.26 -0.41
CA SER A 10 -24.47 -47.80 0.94
C SER A 10 -24.68 -49.31 1.16
N THR A 11 -23.63 -50.10 0.95
CA THR A 11 -23.33 -51.25 1.81
C THR A 11 -21.83 -51.53 1.75
N GLY A 12 -21.12 -51.17 2.81
CA GLY A 12 -19.68 -51.42 2.91
C GLY A 12 -19.11 -50.71 4.12
N LEU A 13 -19.14 -51.41 5.26
CA LEU A 13 -18.39 -51.19 6.50
C LEU A 13 -17.48 -49.95 6.47
N GLY A 14 -18.02 -48.80 6.89
CA GLY A 14 -17.21 -47.61 7.08
C GLY A 14 -16.34 -47.83 8.31
N PRO A 15 -14.99 -47.69 8.23
CA PRO A 15 -14.24 -47.40 9.44
C PRO A 15 -14.85 -46.10 9.97
N GLU A 16 -15.20 -46.05 11.27
CA GLU A 16 -15.59 -44.81 11.90
C GLU A 16 -14.57 -43.76 11.48
N ARG A 17 -14.98 -42.78 10.65
CA ARG A 17 -14.12 -41.66 10.28
C ARG A 17 -13.97 -40.83 11.55
N LEU A 18 -13.00 -41.22 12.37
CA LEU A 18 -12.59 -40.48 13.55
C LEU A 18 -12.40 -39.03 13.12
N ASN A 19 -13.09 -38.12 13.80
CA ASN A 19 -12.94 -36.69 13.57
C ASN A 19 -11.44 -36.35 13.65
N PRO A 20 -10.84 -35.59 12.72
CA PRO A 20 -9.41 -35.25 12.77
C PRO A 20 -8.96 -34.69 14.13
N GLU A 21 -9.84 -33.97 14.82
CA GLU A 21 -9.58 -33.47 16.18
C GLU A 21 -9.51 -34.60 17.22
N GLU A 22 -10.36 -35.61 17.10
CA GLU A 22 -10.36 -36.79 17.97
C GLU A 22 -9.12 -37.65 17.70
N LEU A 23 -8.70 -37.75 16.43
CA LEU A 23 -7.48 -38.43 16.04
C LEU A 23 -6.24 -37.75 16.64
N VAL A 24 -6.15 -36.41 16.56
CA VAL A 24 -5.08 -35.63 17.21
C VAL A 24 -5.09 -35.81 18.74
N ARG A 25 -6.27 -35.84 19.35
CA ARG A 25 -6.42 -36.07 20.80
C ARG A 25 -5.89 -37.45 21.18
N GLN A 26 -6.28 -38.49 20.44
CA GLN A 26 -5.79 -39.84 20.63
C GLN A 26 -4.28 -39.94 20.40
N THR A 27 -3.74 -39.33 19.33
CA THR A 27 -2.29 -39.31 19.07
C THR A 27 -1.52 -38.65 20.21
N ARG A 28 -2.02 -37.55 20.79
CA ARG A 28 -1.40 -36.93 21.98
C ARG A 28 -1.41 -37.84 23.20
N GLN A 29 -2.51 -38.58 23.43
CA GLN A 29 -2.59 -39.54 24.52
C GLN A 29 -1.60 -40.70 24.32
N VAL A 30 -1.45 -41.18 23.08
CA VAL A 30 -0.45 -42.20 22.73
C VAL A 30 0.97 -41.68 22.96
N VAL A 31 1.28 -40.43 22.56
CA VAL A 31 2.60 -39.82 22.83
C VAL A 31 2.89 -39.78 24.33
N GLN A 32 1.94 -39.34 25.16
CA GLN A 32 2.11 -39.31 26.62
C GLN A 32 2.34 -40.71 27.21
N GLY A 33 1.62 -41.71 26.72
CA GLY A 33 1.81 -43.11 27.12
C GLY A 33 3.17 -43.66 26.71
N LEU A 34 3.63 -43.38 25.48
CA LEU A 34 4.93 -43.80 24.98
C LEU A 34 6.09 -43.08 25.69
N GLU A 35 5.93 -41.80 26.06
CA GLU A 35 6.91 -41.06 26.86
C GLU A 35 7.06 -41.64 28.27
N ALA A 36 5.96 -42.01 28.91
CA ALA A 36 5.98 -42.68 30.21
C ALA A 36 6.67 -44.05 30.12
N LEU A 37 6.32 -44.84 29.10
CA LEU A 37 6.93 -46.15 28.85
C LEU A 37 8.44 -46.02 28.57
N ARG A 38 8.85 -45.02 27.77
CA ARG A 38 10.26 -44.70 27.51
C ARG A 38 11.02 -44.40 28.81
N ALA A 39 10.43 -43.63 29.72
CA ALA A 39 11.06 -43.31 31.01
C ALA A 39 11.26 -44.55 31.88
N GLU A 40 10.28 -45.46 31.93
CA GLU A 40 10.38 -46.73 32.64
C GLU A 40 11.46 -47.63 32.03
N HIS A 41 11.51 -47.77 30.70
CA HIS A 41 12.52 -48.58 30.04
C HIS A 41 13.94 -48.01 30.16
N TYR A 42 14.12 -46.69 30.22
CA TYR A 42 15.42 -46.09 30.55
C TYR A 42 15.83 -46.37 31.99
N SER A 43 14.90 -46.32 32.94
CA SER A 43 15.17 -46.70 34.32
C SER A 43 15.57 -48.17 34.42
N LEU A 44 14.85 -49.08 33.74
CA LEU A 44 15.19 -50.49 33.67
C LEU A 44 16.55 -50.74 33.00
N ALA A 45 16.85 -50.05 31.90
CA ALA A 45 18.14 -50.12 31.24
C ALA A 45 19.28 -49.64 32.15
N GLY A 46 19.05 -48.59 32.94
CA GLY A 46 20.01 -48.09 33.94
C GLY A 46 20.29 -49.12 35.04
N HIS A 47 19.24 -49.69 35.63
CA HIS A 47 19.39 -50.73 36.67
C HIS A 47 20.08 -51.99 36.14
N LEU A 48 19.79 -52.41 34.89
CA LEU A 48 20.45 -53.54 34.25
C LEU A 48 21.92 -53.25 33.92
N ALA A 49 22.25 -52.03 33.47
CA ALA A 49 23.62 -51.60 33.25
C ALA A 49 24.44 -51.52 34.55
N GLU A 50 23.85 -51.04 35.65
CA GLU A 50 24.47 -51.04 36.97
C GLU A 50 24.70 -52.45 37.51
N ALA A 51 23.74 -53.37 37.29
CA ALA A 51 23.87 -54.77 37.68
C ALA A 51 24.97 -55.51 36.88
N LEU A 52 25.17 -55.15 35.61
CA LEU A 52 26.26 -55.66 34.76
C LEU A 52 27.64 -55.07 35.14
N ALA A 53 27.68 -53.85 35.69
CA ALA A 53 28.92 -53.18 36.11
C ALA A 53 29.39 -53.56 37.53
N GLY A 54 28.54 -54.20 38.34
CA GLY A 54 28.84 -54.57 39.72
C GLY A 54 29.82 -55.76 39.86
N PRO A 55 30.65 -55.81 40.92
CA PRO A 55 31.59 -56.90 41.16
C PRO A 55 30.87 -58.13 41.76
N GLY A 56 30.30 -58.99 40.91
CA GLY A 56 29.60 -60.23 41.30
C GLY A 56 29.89 -61.41 40.36
N PRO A 57 29.71 -62.67 40.80
CA PRO A 57 30.15 -63.86 40.07
C PRO A 57 29.40 -64.06 38.74
N VAL A 58 30.14 -64.52 37.73
CA VAL A 58 29.82 -64.67 36.29
C VAL A 58 28.61 -65.58 35.98
N ALA A 59 27.96 -66.18 36.99
CA ALA A 59 26.79 -67.03 36.81
C ALA A 59 25.51 -66.18 36.66
N GLY A 60 25.14 -65.87 35.42
CA GLY A 60 23.93 -65.10 35.07
C GLY A 60 24.16 -63.87 34.20
N GLY A 61 25.43 -63.59 33.81
CA GLY A 61 25.79 -62.47 32.95
C GLY A 61 25.13 -62.51 31.56
N GLU A 62 25.17 -63.68 30.90
CA GLU A 62 24.53 -63.87 29.58
C GLU A 62 23.02 -63.56 29.62
N LEU A 63 22.33 -63.96 30.68
CA LEU A 63 20.89 -63.72 30.85
C LEU A 63 20.58 -62.25 31.19
N LEU A 64 21.52 -61.53 31.81
CA LEU A 64 21.42 -60.08 32.02
C LEU A 64 21.70 -59.30 30.73
N GLU A 65 22.65 -59.76 29.91
CA GLU A 65 22.93 -59.20 28.58
C GLU A 65 21.76 -59.39 27.61
N GLU A 66 21.14 -60.58 27.58
CA GLU A 66 19.92 -60.83 26.80
C GLU A 66 18.77 -59.91 27.24
N LYS A 67 18.58 -59.72 28.56
CA LYS A 67 17.58 -58.77 29.08
C LYS A 67 17.87 -57.33 28.69
N GLN A 68 19.13 -56.92 28.73
CA GLN A 68 19.54 -55.59 28.27
C GLN A 68 19.26 -55.40 26.77
N GLN A 69 19.52 -56.40 25.94
CA GLN A 69 19.23 -56.36 24.51
C GLN A 69 17.72 -56.23 24.22
N VAL A 70 16.87 -56.98 24.94
CA VAL A 70 15.41 -56.87 24.81
C VAL A 70 14.92 -55.48 25.23
N VAL A 71 15.45 -54.91 26.32
CA VAL A 71 15.10 -53.56 26.76
C VAL A 71 15.55 -52.51 25.75
N ASN A 72 16.75 -52.62 25.19
CA ASN A 72 17.24 -51.72 24.16
C ASN A 72 16.38 -51.81 22.88
N HIS A 73 16.00 -53.01 22.45
CA HIS A 73 15.10 -53.19 21.30
C HIS A 73 13.71 -52.58 21.54
N SER A 74 13.17 -52.71 22.76
CA SER A 74 11.91 -52.07 23.13
C SER A 74 12.00 -50.54 23.15
N LEU A 75 13.14 -49.97 23.57
CA LEU A 75 13.40 -48.53 23.52
C LEU A 75 13.43 -48.01 22.09
N GLU A 76 14.13 -48.70 21.18
CA GLU A 76 14.17 -48.34 19.76
C GLU A 76 12.77 -48.32 19.12
N ALA A 77 11.93 -49.32 19.43
CA ALA A 77 10.55 -49.38 18.95
C ALA A 77 9.68 -48.22 19.50
N ILE A 78 9.86 -47.86 20.77
CA ILE A 78 9.15 -46.73 21.39
C ILE A 78 9.59 -45.39 20.77
N GLU A 79 10.89 -45.21 20.52
CA GLU A 79 11.43 -44.00 19.88
C GLU A 79 10.93 -43.84 18.44
N LEU A 80 10.83 -44.95 17.70
CA LEU A 80 10.26 -44.95 16.35
C LEU A 80 8.76 -44.57 16.39
N GLY A 81 7.99 -45.15 17.31
CA GLY A 81 6.58 -44.82 17.51
C GLY A 81 6.34 -43.37 17.92
N LEU A 82 7.22 -42.80 18.76
CA LEU A 82 7.18 -41.38 19.14
C LEU A 82 7.48 -40.47 17.93
N GLY A 83 8.44 -40.86 17.09
CA GLY A 83 8.77 -40.15 15.84
C GLY A 83 7.58 -40.12 14.87
N GLU A 84 6.93 -41.26 14.66
CA GLU A 84 5.73 -41.36 13.81
C GLU A 84 4.58 -40.51 14.34
N ALA A 85 4.32 -40.57 15.66
CA ALA A 85 3.26 -39.78 16.29
C ALA A 85 3.54 -38.26 16.21
N GLN A 86 4.80 -37.83 16.34
CA GLN A 86 5.17 -36.43 16.12
C GLN A 86 4.94 -35.98 14.67
N VAL A 87 5.27 -36.83 13.69
CA VAL A 87 5.00 -36.54 12.27
C VAL A 87 3.50 -36.39 12.01
N LEU A 88 2.67 -37.28 12.58
CA LEU A 88 1.21 -37.19 12.47
C LEU A 88 0.65 -35.89 13.05
N LEU A 89 1.15 -35.47 14.22
CA LEU A 89 0.77 -34.20 14.84
C LEU A 89 1.20 -33.00 13.99
N ALA A 90 2.42 -33.00 13.47
CA ALA A 90 2.92 -31.94 12.59
C ALA A 90 2.11 -31.85 11.29
N LEU A 91 1.77 -32.98 10.68
CA LEU A 91 0.94 -33.04 9.49
C LEU A 91 -0.47 -32.48 9.76
N SER A 92 -1.08 -32.86 10.88
CA SER A 92 -2.41 -32.34 11.26
C SER A 92 -2.42 -30.82 11.43
N ALA A 93 -1.37 -30.25 12.02
CA ALA A 93 -1.21 -28.81 12.18
C ALA A 93 -1.04 -28.11 10.83
N HIS A 94 -0.25 -28.69 9.92
CA HIS A 94 -0.06 -28.13 8.58
C HIS A 94 -1.34 -28.16 7.76
N VAL A 95 -2.10 -29.27 7.81
CA VAL A 95 -3.41 -29.38 7.17
C VAL A 95 -4.38 -28.33 7.73
N GLY A 96 -4.42 -28.13 9.04
CA GLY A 96 -5.25 -27.09 9.67
C GLY A 96 -4.92 -25.67 9.20
N VAL A 97 -3.64 -25.34 9.01
CA VAL A 97 -3.22 -24.04 8.45
C VAL A 97 -3.69 -23.90 7.00
N LEU A 98 -3.48 -24.92 6.17
CA LEU A 98 -3.90 -24.90 4.77
C LEU A 98 -5.43 -24.78 4.63
N GLU A 99 -6.19 -25.44 5.50
CA GLU A 99 -7.65 -25.31 5.54
C GLU A 99 -8.09 -23.90 5.93
N ALA A 100 -7.44 -23.29 6.93
CA ALA A 100 -7.72 -21.91 7.32
C ALA A 100 -7.41 -20.91 6.18
N GLU A 101 -6.29 -21.09 5.48
CA GLU A 101 -5.93 -20.28 4.31
C GLU A 101 -6.94 -20.44 3.17
N LYS A 102 -7.35 -21.68 2.88
CA LYS A 102 -8.39 -21.99 1.90
C LYS A 102 -9.71 -21.30 2.23
N GLN A 103 -10.14 -21.31 3.50
CA GLN A 103 -11.37 -20.62 3.93
C GLN A 103 -11.24 -19.10 3.81
N ARG A 104 -10.07 -18.54 4.17
CA ARG A 104 -9.79 -17.12 3.99
C ARG A 104 -9.87 -16.69 2.52
N LEU A 105 -9.25 -17.45 1.62
CA LEU A 105 -9.28 -17.19 0.17
C LEU A 105 -10.70 -17.28 -0.40
N ARG A 106 -11.49 -18.27 0.04
CA ARG A 106 -12.92 -18.37 -0.32
C ARG A 106 -13.73 -17.16 0.14
N ALA A 107 -13.49 -16.68 1.36
CA ALA A 107 -14.16 -15.48 1.87
C ALA A 107 -13.75 -14.21 1.10
N GLN A 108 -12.49 -14.13 0.66
CA GLN A 108 -12.02 -13.04 -0.20
C GLN A 108 -12.66 -13.12 -1.60
N ALA A 109 -12.72 -14.31 -2.20
CA ALA A 109 -13.36 -14.51 -3.51
C ALA A 109 -14.84 -14.13 -3.48
N ARG A 110 -15.56 -14.49 -2.40
CA ARG A 110 -16.97 -14.08 -2.21
C ARG A 110 -17.13 -12.56 -2.12
N ARG A 111 -16.25 -11.88 -1.39
CA ARG A 111 -16.26 -10.40 -1.29
C ARG A 111 -16.01 -9.75 -2.64
N LEU A 112 -14.98 -10.20 -3.36
CA LEU A 112 -14.69 -9.69 -4.70
C LEU A 112 -15.83 -9.96 -5.68
N ALA A 113 -16.52 -11.09 -5.57
CA ALA A 113 -17.69 -11.37 -6.40
C ALA A 113 -18.84 -10.38 -6.10
N GLN A 114 -19.10 -10.08 -4.83
CA GLN A 114 -20.11 -9.10 -4.41
C GLN A 114 -19.76 -7.67 -4.85
N GLU A 115 -18.49 -7.28 -4.74
CA GLU A 115 -18.01 -5.98 -5.24
C GLU A 115 -18.17 -5.89 -6.75
N ASN A 116 -17.86 -6.97 -7.49
CA ASN A 116 -18.06 -7.01 -8.94
C ASN A 116 -19.54 -6.93 -9.35
N THR A 117 -20.46 -7.57 -8.62
CA THR A 117 -21.89 -7.43 -8.89
C THR A 117 -22.36 -6.00 -8.63
N TRP A 118 -21.94 -5.41 -7.51
CA TRP A 118 -22.28 -4.03 -7.17
C TRP A 118 -21.74 -3.03 -8.21
N LEU A 119 -20.49 -3.18 -8.65
CA LEU A 119 -19.91 -2.32 -9.69
C LEU A 119 -20.64 -2.44 -11.03
N ARG A 120 -21.17 -3.62 -11.37
CA ARG A 120 -21.99 -3.79 -12.57
C ARG A 120 -23.34 -3.09 -12.44
N GLU A 121 -23.99 -3.21 -11.28
CA GLU A 121 -25.26 -2.51 -11.00
C GLU A 121 -25.07 -0.98 -11.04
N GLU A 122 -23.99 -0.47 -10.46
CA GLU A 122 -23.66 0.97 -10.48
C GLU A 122 -23.33 1.45 -11.91
N LEU A 123 -22.63 0.63 -12.70
CA LEU A 123 -22.38 0.92 -14.12
C LEU A 123 -23.70 0.96 -14.91
N GLU A 124 -24.61 0.03 -14.68
CA GLU A 124 -25.92 0.02 -15.33
C GLU A 124 -26.77 1.23 -14.92
N GLU A 125 -26.71 1.63 -13.65
CA GLU A 125 -27.40 2.82 -13.14
C GLU A 125 -26.86 4.11 -13.79
N THR A 126 -25.54 4.26 -13.85
CA THR A 126 -24.90 5.42 -14.50
C THR A 126 -25.18 5.46 -15.99
N GLN A 127 -25.20 4.33 -16.68
CA GLN A 127 -25.62 4.24 -18.09
C GLN A 127 -27.10 4.63 -18.27
N ARG A 128 -27.98 4.23 -17.36
CA ARG A 128 -29.40 4.62 -17.40
C ARG A 128 -29.56 6.14 -17.22
N ARG A 129 -28.81 6.76 -16.31
CA ARG A 129 -28.80 8.22 -16.13
C ARG A 129 -28.27 8.97 -17.36
N LEU A 130 -27.21 8.44 -17.98
CA LEU A 130 -26.66 9.02 -19.20
C LEU A 130 -27.71 8.99 -20.32
N ARG A 131 -28.35 7.83 -20.57
CA ARG A 131 -29.41 7.71 -21.58
C ARG A 131 -30.57 8.67 -21.32
N ALA A 132 -31.02 8.77 -20.07
CA ALA A 132 -32.08 9.72 -19.71
C ALA A 132 -31.67 11.19 -19.97
N SER A 133 -30.40 11.53 -19.72
CA SER A 133 -29.89 12.87 -20.03
C SER A 133 -29.76 13.13 -21.53
N GLU A 134 -29.37 12.12 -22.31
CA GLU A 134 -29.31 12.20 -23.79
C GLU A 134 -30.71 12.37 -24.37
N GLU A 135 -31.70 11.63 -23.87
CA GLU A 135 -33.11 11.78 -24.25
C GLU A 135 -33.65 13.19 -23.92
N ALA A 136 -33.31 13.73 -22.74
CA ALA A 136 -33.69 15.08 -22.36
C ALA A 136 -33.04 16.15 -23.25
N VAL A 137 -31.78 15.98 -23.64
CA VAL A 137 -31.09 16.89 -24.56
C VAL A 137 -31.74 16.84 -25.95
N ALA A 138 -32.07 15.64 -26.45
CA ALA A 138 -32.75 15.50 -27.73
C ALA A 138 -34.12 16.21 -27.73
N GLN A 139 -34.90 16.07 -26.65
CA GLN A 139 -36.18 16.80 -26.49
C GLN A 139 -35.97 18.32 -26.52
N LEU A 140 -34.97 18.83 -25.81
CA LEU A 140 -34.65 20.27 -25.82
C LEU A 140 -34.17 20.77 -27.19
N GLU A 141 -33.45 19.94 -27.95
CA GLU A 141 -33.04 20.27 -29.32
C GLU A 141 -34.23 20.31 -30.28
N GLU A 142 -35.20 19.41 -30.13
CA GLU A 142 -36.46 19.44 -30.87
C GLU A 142 -37.29 20.69 -30.53
N GLU A 143 -37.46 21.01 -29.24
CA GLU A 143 -38.14 22.22 -28.78
C GLU A 143 -37.47 23.49 -29.31
N LYS A 144 -36.13 23.56 -29.25
CA LYS A 144 -35.36 24.67 -29.80
C LYS A 144 -35.58 24.79 -31.30
N SER A 145 -35.56 23.68 -32.04
CA SER A 145 -35.80 23.66 -33.48
C SER A 145 -37.22 24.12 -33.81
N HIS A 146 -38.21 23.72 -33.02
CA HIS A 146 -39.59 24.18 -33.14
C HIS A 146 -39.73 25.68 -32.88
N LEU A 147 -39.09 26.20 -31.84
CA LEU A 147 -39.08 27.63 -31.53
C LEU A 147 -38.38 28.45 -32.63
N GLN A 148 -37.28 27.92 -33.18
CA GLN A 148 -36.60 28.55 -34.32
C GLN A 148 -37.50 28.59 -35.56
N PHE A 149 -38.23 27.50 -35.83
CA PHE A 149 -39.20 27.45 -36.92
C PHE A 149 -40.34 28.48 -36.71
N LEU A 150 -40.93 28.56 -35.52
CA LEU A 150 -41.93 29.58 -35.19
C LEU A 150 -41.37 31.01 -35.32
N GLY A 151 -40.10 31.22 -34.93
CA GLY A 151 -39.40 32.50 -35.13
C GLY A 151 -39.23 32.86 -36.61
N GLN A 152 -38.95 31.88 -37.46
CA GLN A 152 -38.90 32.08 -38.91
C GLN A 152 -40.28 32.40 -39.49
N LEU A 153 -41.35 31.76 -39.02
CA LEU A 153 -42.72 32.09 -39.44
C LEU A 153 -43.12 33.53 -39.10
N ARG A 154 -42.76 34.03 -37.91
CA ARG A 154 -43.01 35.43 -37.53
C ARG A 154 -42.31 36.46 -38.42
N GLN A 155 -41.26 36.08 -39.15
CA GLN A 155 -40.61 37.00 -40.11
C GLN A 155 -41.44 37.22 -41.38
N TYR A 156 -42.43 36.36 -41.63
CA TYR A 156 -43.37 36.45 -42.75
C TYR A 156 -44.75 36.97 -42.33
N ASP A 157 -44.97 37.26 -41.05
CA ASP A 157 -46.16 37.98 -40.62
C ASP A 157 -46.06 39.45 -41.08
N PRO A 158 -47.10 40.01 -41.72
CA PRO A 158 -47.08 41.41 -42.16
C PRO A 158 -47.00 42.33 -40.94
N PRO A 159 -46.36 43.52 -41.05
CA PRO A 159 -46.37 44.48 -39.97
C PRO A 159 -47.81 44.93 -39.72
N GLU A 160 -48.33 44.72 -38.52
CA GLU A 160 -49.54 45.39 -38.08
C GLU A 160 -49.28 46.91 -38.04
N GLU A 161 -49.66 47.60 -39.12
CA GLU A 161 -49.82 49.04 -39.09
C GLU A 161 -51.14 49.42 -38.42
N SER A 162 -50.99 50.14 -37.31
CA SER A 162 -51.88 51.18 -36.79
C SER A 162 -53.19 50.75 -36.11
N GLN A 163 -53.21 50.91 -34.78
CA GLN A 163 -54.20 51.79 -34.13
C GLN A 163 -53.77 52.16 -32.70
N ARG A 164 -53.35 53.42 -32.51
CA ARG A 164 -53.59 54.15 -31.24
C ARG A 164 -55.10 54.42 -31.14
N PRO A 165 -55.66 54.38 -29.93
CA PRO A 165 -56.38 55.56 -29.46
C PRO A 165 -55.99 55.96 -28.04
N GLU A 166 -56.16 57.26 -27.77
CA GLU A 166 -55.80 57.98 -26.55
C GLU A 166 -56.77 57.74 -25.37
N SER A 167 -56.22 57.55 -24.16
CA SER A 167 -56.64 58.10 -22.83
C SER A 167 -57.92 57.59 -22.11
N PRO A 168 -58.12 57.80 -20.77
CA PRO A 168 -57.19 57.80 -19.61
C PRO A 168 -57.78 57.03 -18.36
N PRO A 169 -57.39 57.34 -17.11
CA PRO A 169 -56.64 56.49 -16.19
C PRO A 169 -57.48 55.58 -15.27
N ARG A 170 -56.99 54.38 -14.96
CA ARG A 170 -57.39 53.66 -13.75
C ARG A 170 -56.17 53.10 -13.03
N ARG A 171 -55.85 53.72 -11.90
CA ARG A 171 -55.25 53.04 -10.75
C ARG A 171 -56.10 51.80 -10.49
N ASP A 172 -55.48 50.63 -10.45
CA ASP A 172 -55.76 49.61 -9.45
C ASP A 172 -54.66 48.54 -9.51
N SER A 173 -53.92 48.44 -8.40
CA SER A 173 -53.36 47.23 -7.81
C SER A 173 -52.61 46.25 -8.71
N LEU A 174 -51.27 46.38 -8.76
CA LEU A 174 -50.36 45.24 -8.95
C LEU A 174 -49.03 45.47 -8.21
N ALA A 175 -49.14 45.92 -6.95
CA ALA A 175 -48.08 45.95 -5.96
C ALA A 175 -47.97 44.61 -5.18
N SER A 176 -48.23 43.49 -5.85
CA SER A 176 -48.24 42.17 -5.23
C SER A 176 -47.93 41.15 -6.32
N LEU A 177 -46.66 40.81 -6.50
CA LEU A 177 -46.17 39.53 -7.06
C LEU A 177 -44.63 39.44 -7.16
N PHE A 178 -43.88 40.39 -6.59
CA PHE A 178 -42.45 40.17 -6.27
C PHE A 178 -42.26 40.04 -4.76
N PRO A 179 -42.27 38.83 -4.20
CA PRO A 179 -41.60 38.58 -2.94
C PRO A 179 -40.09 38.62 -3.19
N SER A 180 -39.45 39.68 -2.72
CA SER A 180 -38.04 39.64 -2.33
C SER A 180 -38.00 39.03 -0.93
N GLU A 181 -37.65 37.76 -0.83
CA GLU A 181 -37.13 37.17 0.41
C GLU A 181 -35.82 36.45 0.08
N GLU A 182 -34.75 37.06 0.57
CA GLU A 182 -33.58 36.35 1.05
C GLU A 182 -34.04 35.36 2.12
N GLU A 183 -33.86 34.05 1.91
CA GLU A 183 -33.29 33.12 2.90
C GLU A 183 -33.27 31.67 2.38
N GLU A 184 -32.15 31.00 2.67
CA GLU A 184 -31.91 29.55 2.72
C GLU A 184 -32.28 28.67 1.50
N ARG A 185 -31.26 28.37 0.68
CA ARG A 185 -31.06 26.98 0.21
C ARG A 185 -29.60 26.58 0.18
N LYS A 186 -29.18 26.00 1.30
CA LYS A 186 -28.05 25.06 1.45
C LYS A 186 -28.18 23.91 0.45
N GLY A 187 -27.07 23.57 -0.23
CA GLY A 187 -26.68 22.22 -0.69
C GLY A 187 -27.58 21.49 -1.70
N PRO A 188 -26.98 20.70 -2.61
CA PRO A 188 -26.29 19.50 -2.15
C PRO A 188 -24.84 19.42 -2.62
N GLU A 189 -23.93 19.47 -1.66
CA GLU A 189 -22.61 18.86 -1.74
C GLU A 189 -22.79 17.34 -1.86
N ALA A 190 -22.58 16.80 -3.06
CA ALA A 190 -22.34 15.36 -3.25
C ALA A 190 -21.58 15.11 -4.56
N ALA A 191 -20.48 15.84 -4.78
CA ALA A 191 -19.49 15.51 -5.82
C ALA A 191 -18.06 15.90 -5.42
N GLY A 192 -17.79 16.05 -4.12
CA GLY A 192 -16.50 16.50 -3.56
C GLY A 192 -15.72 15.44 -2.79
N ALA A 193 -16.11 14.16 -2.84
CA ALA A 193 -15.51 13.10 -2.02
C ALA A 193 -14.64 12.13 -2.82
N ALA A 194 -13.61 12.64 -3.50
CA ALA A 194 -12.45 11.85 -3.96
C ALA A 194 -11.18 12.68 -4.24
N ALA A 195 -11.08 13.92 -3.73
CA ALA A 195 -9.92 14.80 -3.93
C ALA A 195 -9.00 14.88 -2.70
N ALA A 196 -8.95 13.82 -1.89
CA ALA A 196 -8.09 13.74 -0.71
C ALA A 196 -6.89 12.81 -0.94
N GLN A 197 -6.10 13.06 -1.98
CA GLN A 197 -4.70 12.61 -2.11
C GLN A 197 -4.06 13.12 -3.41
N GLN A 198 -3.63 14.39 -3.43
CA GLN A 198 -2.47 14.95 -4.15
C GLN A 198 -2.71 16.46 -4.32
N GLY A 199 -1.90 17.27 -3.66
CA GLY A 199 -2.03 18.73 -3.70
C GLY A 199 -1.87 19.28 -5.11
N GLY A 200 -2.85 20.04 -5.58
CA GLY A 200 -2.78 20.93 -6.75
C GLY A 200 -2.49 20.29 -8.11
N TYR A 201 -2.68 18.97 -8.26
CA TYR A 201 -2.42 18.27 -9.53
C TYR A 201 -3.75 17.85 -10.17
N GLU A 202 -4.25 18.68 -11.08
CA GLU A 202 -5.42 18.30 -11.89
C GLU A 202 -4.94 17.46 -13.08
N ILE A 203 -5.24 16.17 -13.06
CA ILE A 203 -4.99 15.27 -14.20
C ILE A 203 -6.17 15.38 -15.15
N PRO A 204 -5.95 15.79 -16.41
CA PRO A 204 -7.03 15.95 -17.38
C PRO A 204 -7.87 14.68 -17.52
N ALA A 205 -9.19 14.83 -17.69
CA ALA A 205 -10.13 13.70 -17.66
C ALA A 205 -9.76 12.58 -18.63
N ARG A 206 -9.26 12.94 -19.83
CA ARG A 206 -8.80 12.01 -20.85
C ARG A 206 -7.56 11.19 -20.46
N LEU A 207 -6.70 11.74 -19.59
CA LEU A 207 -5.48 11.08 -19.11
C LEU A 207 -5.67 10.33 -17.80
N ARG A 208 -6.79 10.54 -17.10
CA ARG A 208 -7.01 9.97 -15.77
C ARG A 208 -7.09 8.44 -15.77
N THR A 209 -7.77 7.85 -16.74
CA THR A 209 -7.88 6.39 -16.89
C THR A 209 -6.52 5.77 -17.19
N LEU A 210 -5.77 6.36 -18.13
CA LEU A 210 -4.41 5.96 -18.48
C LEU A 210 -3.47 6.09 -17.28
N HIS A 211 -3.51 7.22 -16.57
CA HIS A 211 -2.73 7.46 -15.37
C HIS A 211 -2.97 6.40 -14.29
N ASN A 212 -4.23 6.07 -14.01
CA ASN A 212 -4.57 5.04 -13.03
C ASN A 212 -4.04 3.66 -13.45
N LEU A 213 -4.12 3.34 -14.75
CA LEU A 213 -3.60 2.09 -15.29
C LEU A 213 -2.06 2.01 -15.18
N VAL A 214 -1.36 3.11 -15.45
CA VAL A 214 0.09 3.22 -15.28
C VAL A 214 0.48 3.01 -13.82
N ILE A 215 -0.21 3.67 -12.87
CA ILE A 215 0.05 3.49 -11.44
C ILE A 215 -0.20 2.04 -11.03
N GLN A 216 -1.26 1.42 -11.53
CA GLN A 216 -1.59 0.03 -11.21
C GLN A 216 -0.49 -0.91 -11.70
N TYR A 217 -0.02 -0.75 -12.94
CA TYR A 217 1.08 -1.57 -13.47
C TYR A 217 2.41 -1.29 -12.75
N ALA A 218 2.73 -0.04 -12.45
CA ALA A 218 3.91 0.31 -11.67
C ALA A 218 3.87 -0.28 -10.26
N GLY A 219 2.72 -0.23 -9.59
CA GLY A 219 2.50 -0.85 -8.27
C GLY A 219 2.59 -2.38 -8.27
N GLN A 220 2.29 -3.01 -9.41
CA GLN A 220 2.52 -4.45 -9.63
C GLN A 220 3.98 -4.79 -9.99
N GLY A 221 4.84 -3.79 -10.18
CA GLY A 221 6.21 -3.97 -10.66
C GLY A 221 6.31 -4.30 -12.17
N ARG A 222 5.20 -4.17 -12.91
CA ARG A 222 5.11 -4.46 -14.36
C ARG A 222 5.56 -3.27 -15.21
N TYR A 223 6.83 -2.90 -15.05
CA TYR A 223 7.43 -1.75 -15.72
C TYR A 223 7.54 -1.94 -17.24
N GLU A 224 7.59 -3.19 -17.70
CA GLU A 224 7.61 -3.57 -19.11
C GLU A 224 6.34 -3.17 -19.86
N VAL A 225 5.21 -3.01 -19.16
CA VAL A 225 3.95 -2.53 -19.76
C VAL A 225 3.74 -1.04 -19.49
N ALA A 226 4.03 -0.58 -18.27
CA ALA A 226 3.82 0.82 -17.89
C ALA A 226 4.66 1.81 -18.72
N VAL A 227 5.94 1.51 -18.97
CA VAL A 227 6.82 2.44 -19.71
C VAL A 227 6.41 2.59 -21.18
N PRO A 228 6.21 1.51 -21.95
CA PRO A 228 5.75 1.64 -23.35
C PRO A 228 4.39 2.33 -23.45
N LEU A 229 3.46 2.05 -22.53
CA LEU A 229 2.15 2.68 -22.52
C LEU A 229 2.23 4.19 -22.27
N CYS A 230 3.10 4.63 -21.35
CA CYS A 230 3.38 6.05 -21.16
C CYS A 230 4.03 6.69 -22.39
N ARG A 231 4.99 6.02 -23.03
CA ARG A 231 5.67 6.54 -24.24
C ARG A 231 4.71 6.68 -25.41
N GLN A 232 3.90 5.67 -25.67
CA GLN A 232 2.88 5.70 -26.72
C GLN A 232 1.91 6.87 -26.51
N ALA A 233 1.39 7.02 -25.30
CA ALA A 233 0.47 8.10 -24.99
C ALA A 233 1.13 9.49 -25.10
N LEU A 234 2.41 9.60 -24.78
CA LEU A 234 3.17 10.83 -24.94
C LEU A 234 3.35 11.19 -26.42
N GLU A 235 3.70 10.23 -27.28
CA GLU A 235 3.77 10.42 -28.74
C GLU A 235 2.41 10.80 -29.34
N ASP A 236 1.32 10.21 -28.87
CA ASP A 236 -0.05 10.54 -29.31
C ASP A 236 -0.46 11.97 -28.89
N LEU A 237 -0.08 12.39 -27.69
CA LEU A 237 -0.29 13.77 -27.22
C LEU A 237 0.57 14.77 -27.97
N GLU A 238 1.83 14.45 -28.26
CA GLU A 238 2.71 15.31 -29.05
C GLU A 238 2.21 15.46 -30.49
N ARG A 239 1.72 14.39 -31.11
CA ARG A 239 1.12 14.45 -32.46
C ARG A 239 -0.16 15.28 -32.51
N SER A 240 -0.99 15.23 -31.47
CA SER A 240 -2.29 15.91 -31.45
C SER A 240 -2.20 17.36 -30.97
N SER A 241 -1.43 17.60 -29.91
CA SER A 241 -1.46 18.86 -29.15
C SER A 241 -0.13 19.63 -29.21
N GLY A 242 0.93 19.01 -29.73
CA GLY A 242 2.29 19.55 -29.71
C GLY A 242 3.01 19.35 -28.37
N HIS A 243 4.34 19.46 -28.40
CA HIS A 243 5.19 19.21 -27.23
C HIS A 243 4.99 20.24 -26.10
N CYS A 244 4.63 21.49 -26.43
CA CYS A 244 4.40 22.55 -25.47
C CYS A 244 2.99 22.53 -24.84
N HIS A 245 2.36 21.36 -24.66
CA HIS A 245 1.02 21.25 -24.07
C HIS A 245 1.08 20.82 -22.59
N PRO A 246 0.24 21.36 -21.67
CA PRO A 246 0.22 20.96 -20.26
C PRO A 246 -0.05 19.45 -20.03
N ASP A 247 -0.77 18.81 -20.93
CA ASP A 247 -0.98 17.35 -20.92
C ASP A 247 0.32 16.56 -21.17
N VAL A 248 1.19 17.02 -22.07
CA VAL A 248 2.51 16.41 -22.32
C VAL A 248 3.34 16.51 -21.04
N ALA A 249 3.37 17.68 -20.40
CA ALA A 249 4.06 17.85 -19.11
C ALA A 249 3.50 16.94 -18.00
N THR A 250 2.18 16.69 -18.00
CA THR A 250 1.54 15.78 -17.05
C THR A 250 1.95 14.34 -17.31
N MET A 251 1.98 13.89 -18.57
CA MET A 251 2.46 12.56 -18.94
C MET A 251 3.95 12.37 -18.68
N LEU A 252 4.79 13.37 -18.96
CA LEU A 252 6.22 13.37 -18.64
C LEU A 252 6.45 13.18 -17.14
N ASN A 253 5.69 13.89 -16.29
CA ASN A 253 5.78 13.71 -14.85
C ASN A 253 5.36 12.31 -14.41
N ILE A 254 4.30 11.73 -15.00
CA ILE A 254 3.87 10.35 -14.72
C ILE A 254 4.98 9.36 -15.08
N LEU A 255 5.57 9.49 -16.27
CA LEU A 255 6.66 8.64 -16.73
C LEU A 255 7.91 8.79 -15.82
N ALA A 256 8.22 10.01 -15.37
CA ALA A 256 9.32 10.24 -14.45
C ALA A 256 9.12 9.55 -13.09
N LEU A 257 7.89 9.49 -12.57
CA LEU A 257 7.58 8.73 -11.36
C LEU A 257 7.77 7.22 -11.57
N VAL A 258 7.39 6.70 -12.74
CA VAL A 258 7.64 5.29 -13.09
C VAL A 258 9.14 4.99 -13.19
N TYR A 259 9.95 5.90 -13.74
CA TYR A 259 11.41 5.75 -13.77
C TYR A 259 12.07 5.90 -12.41
N ARG A 260 11.53 6.75 -11.53
CA ARG A 260 11.96 6.82 -10.13
C ARG A 260 11.79 5.47 -9.45
N ASP A 261 10.66 4.82 -9.64
CA ASP A 261 10.37 3.53 -8.99
C ASP A 261 11.26 2.40 -9.55
N GLN A 262 11.76 2.54 -10.79
CA GLN A 262 12.82 1.70 -11.37
C GLN A 262 14.25 2.07 -10.95
N ASN A 263 14.44 3.08 -10.09
CA ASN A 263 15.73 3.65 -9.73
C ASN A 263 16.51 4.30 -10.90
N LYS A 264 15.84 4.62 -12.02
CA LYS A 264 16.43 5.33 -13.16
C LYS A 264 16.37 6.84 -12.94
N TYR A 265 17.11 7.29 -11.93
CA TYR A 265 17.03 8.68 -11.45
C TYR A 265 17.54 9.74 -12.45
N LYS A 266 18.44 9.39 -13.39
CA LYS A 266 18.91 10.36 -14.43
C LYS A 266 17.75 10.69 -15.36
N GLU A 267 17.21 9.66 -16.00
CA GLU A 267 16.07 9.75 -16.91
C GLU A 267 14.86 10.43 -16.25
N ALA A 268 14.55 10.09 -15.00
CA ALA A 268 13.47 10.75 -14.27
C ALA A 268 13.72 12.24 -14.02
N THR A 269 14.98 12.65 -13.81
CA THR A 269 15.32 14.07 -13.59
C THR A 269 15.20 14.85 -14.90
N ASP A 270 15.68 14.29 -16.01
CA ASP A 270 15.65 14.92 -17.32
C ASP A 270 14.19 15.15 -17.76
N LEU A 271 13.33 14.12 -17.64
CA LEU A 271 11.90 14.24 -17.95
C LEU A 271 11.16 15.27 -17.09
N LEU A 272 11.54 15.42 -15.82
CA LEU A 272 10.93 16.44 -14.96
C LEU A 272 11.43 17.85 -15.25
N HIS A 273 12.67 18.02 -15.73
CA HIS A 273 13.14 19.32 -16.24
C HIS A 273 12.38 19.72 -17.50
N ASP A 274 12.17 18.77 -18.43
CA ASP A 274 11.35 19.01 -19.63
C ASP A 274 9.90 19.37 -19.23
N ALA A 275 9.30 18.61 -18.31
CA ALA A 275 7.96 18.92 -17.80
C ALA A 275 7.89 20.28 -17.08
N LEU A 276 8.94 20.68 -16.37
CA LEU A 276 9.03 21.98 -15.71
C LEU A 276 9.07 23.10 -16.75
N GLN A 277 9.91 22.98 -17.77
CA GLN A 277 10.03 23.97 -18.84
C GLN A 277 8.71 24.16 -19.59
N ILE A 278 8.02 23.07 -19.94
CA ILE A 278 6.70 23.15 -20.58
C ILE A 278 5.69 23.86 -19.67
N ARG A 279 5.68 23.56 -18.37
CA ARG A 279 4.75 24.18 -17.41
C ARG A 279 5.03 25.66 -17.19
N GLU A 280 6.29 26.06 -17.10
CA GLU A 280 6.67 27.47 -16.99
C GLU A 280 6.26 28.27 -18.23
N GLN A 281 6.39 27.68 -19.43
CA GLN A 281 5.98 28.30 -20.69
C GLN A 281 4.46 28.39 -20.85
N THR A 282 3.72 27.36 -20.44
CA THR A 282 2.27 27.24 -20.68
C THR A 282 1.41 27.87 -19.60
N LEU A 283 1.78 27.64 -18.33
CA LEU A 283 0.97 28.02 -17.15
C LEU A 283 1.57 29.21 -16.41
N GLY A 284 2.83 29.56 -16.70
CA GLY A 284 3.57 30.61 -16.02
C GLY A 284 4.35 30.12 -14.79
N PRO A 285 5.35 30.89 -14.34
CA PRO A 285 6.31 30.46 -13.31
C PRO A 285 5.72 30.36 -11.89
N GLU A 286 4.56 31.00 -11.63
CA GLU A 286 3.90 31.04 -10.33
C GLU A 286 2.73 30.03 -10.22
N HIS A 287 2.58 29.12 -11.19
CA HIS A 287 1.46 28.18 -11.17
C HIS A 287 1.67 27.03 -10.16
N PRO A 288 0.63 26.54 -9.44
CA PRO A 288 0.74 25.41 -8.51
C PRO A 288 1.35 24.14 -9.11
N ALA A 289 1.08 23.88 -10.40
CA ALA A 289 1.65 22.76 -11.13
C ALA A 289 3.18 22.85 -11.28
N VAL A 290 3.74 24.07 -11.40
CA VAL A 290 5.20 24.31 -11.40
C VAL A 290 5.78 23.98 -10.04
N ALA A 291 5.15 24.44 -8.95
CA ALA A 291 5.56 24.10 -7.59
C ALA A 291 5.53 22.58 -7.33
N ALA A 292 4.54 21.87 -7.87
CA ALA A 292 4.46 20.42 -7.75
C ALA A 292 5.61 19.70 -8.50
N THR A 293 5.96 20.14 -9.73
CA THR A 293 7.09 19.59 -10.48
C THR A 293 8.42 19.88 -9.78
N LEU A 294 8.62 21.10 -9.27
CA LEU A 294 9.79 21.48 -8.48
C LEU A 294 9.96 20.62 -7.22
N ASN A 295 8.86 20.35 -6.51
CA ASN A 295 8.88 19.46 -5.35
C ASN A 295 9.25 18.01 -5.75
N ASN A 296 8.72 17.50 -6.87
CA ASN A 296 9.10 16.16 -7.36
C ASN A 296 10.59 16.08 -7.72
N LEU A 297 11.14 17.11 -8.37
CA LEU A 297 12.58 17.22 -8.65
C LEU A 297 13.41 17.25 -7.36
N ALA A 298 13.00 18.03 -6.37
CA ALA A 298 13.69 18.11 -5.08
C ALA A 298 13.72 16.75 -4.36
N VAL A 299 12.62 15.99 -4.41
CA VAL A 299 12.55 14.62 -3.87
C VAL A 299 13.50 13.67 -4.60
N LEU A 300 13.61 13.76 -5.94
CA LEU A 300 14.58 12.96 -6.71
C LEU A 300 16.02 13.28 -6.34
N TYR A 301 16.37 14.57 -6.24
CA TYR A 301 17.71 14.99 -5.81
C TYR A 301 18.02 14.55 -4.38
N GLY A 302 17.04 14.64 -3.47
CA GLY A 302 17.15 14.15 -2.10
C GLY A 302 17.43 12.64 -2.05
N LYS A 303 16.75 11.83 -2.87
CA LYS A 303 17.01 10.38 -2.97
C LYS A 303 18.40 10.04 -3.47
N ARG A 304 19.02 10.89 -4.30
CA ARG A 304 20.41 10.74 -4.76
C ARG A 304 21.44 11.31 -3.78
N GLY A 305 21.02 11.89 -2.66
CA GLY A 305 21.91 12.57 -1.71
C GLY A 305 22.39 13.95 -2.17
N ARG A 306 21.84 14.51 -3.26
CA ARG A 306 22.16 15.85 -3.76
C ARG A 306 21.32 16.92 -3.04
N TYR A 307 21.41 16.97 -1.72
CA TYR A 307 20.55 17.82 -0.89
C TYR A 307 20.73 19.33 -1.14
N ARG A 308 21.95 19.77 -1.46
CA ARG A 308 22.27 21.18 -1.77
C ARG A 308 21.54 21.69 -3.03
N GLU A 309 21.28 20.82 -3.99
CA GLU A 309 20.56 21.16 -5.21
C GLU A 309 19.05 21.07 -5.04
N ALA A 310 18.58 20.21 -4.13
CA ALA A 310 17.16 20.06 -3.81
C ALA A 310 16.60 21.28 -3.04
N GLU A 311 17.41 21.89 -2.17
CA GLU A 311 17.02 23.02 -1.33
C GLU A 311 16.45 24.24 -2.10
N PRO A 312 17.14 24.81 -3.12
CA PRO A 312 16.60 25.95 -3.86
C PRO A 312 15.30 25.62 -4.61
N LEU A 313 15.16 24.39 -5.10
CA LEU A 313 13.94 23.93 -5.77
C LEU A 313 12.76 23.84 -4.79
N CYS A 314 13.01 23.31 -3.58
CA CYS A 314 12.00 23.24 -2.53
C CYS A 314 11.62 24.63 -1.99
N GLN A 315 12.57 25.56 -1.87
CA GLN A 315 12.31 26.95 -1.48
C GLN A 315 11.47 27.68 -2.53
N ARG A 316 11.83 27.58 -3.81
CA ARG A 316 11.03 28.16 -4.90
C ARG A 316 9.60 27.60 -4.92
N ALA A 317 9.43 26.28 -4.71
CA ALA A 317 8.11 25.68 -4.61
C ALA A 317 7.31 26.15 -3.38
N LEU A 318 7.98 26.47 -2.28
CA LEU A 318 7.35 27.04 -1.08
C LEU A 318 6.83 28.46 -1.36
N GLU A 319 7.67 29.32 -1.95
CA GLU A 319 7.30 30.70 -2.30
C GLU A 319 6.08 30.74 -3.23
N ILE A 320 6.06 29.88 -4.25
CA ILE A 320 4.91 29.79 -5.16
C ILE A 320 3.65 29.35 -4.41
N ARG A 321 3.75 28.33 -3.54
CA ARG A 321 2.60 27.85 -2.76
C ARG A 321 2.07 28.90 -1.78
N GLU A 322 2.95 29.66 -1.14
CA GLU A 322 2.59 30.75 -0.24
C GLU A 322 1.86 31.88 -0.97
N LYS A 323 2.32 32.25 -2.17
CA LYS A 323 1.67 33.28 -2.98
C LYS A 323 0.28 32.87 -3.48
N VAL A 324 0.14 31.62 -3.94
CA VAL A 324 -1.12 31.17 -4.57
C VAL A 324 -2.17 30.73 -3.54
N LEU A 325 -1.76 29.98 -2.51
CA LEU A 325 -2.68 29.34 -1.57
C LEU A 325 -2.80 30.10 -0.24
N GLY A 326 -1.88 31.04 0.03
CA GLY A 326 -1.75 31.71 1.31
C GLY A 326 -0.86 30.97 2.30
N ALA A 327 -0.33 31.71 3.28
CA ALA A 327 0.67 31.21 4.24
C ALA A 327 0.15 30.09 5.16
N ASP A 328 -1.17 30.02 5.37
CA ASP A 328 -1.81 29.10 6.30
C ASP A 328 -2.39 27.85 5.62
N HIS A 329 -2.11 27.61 4.33
CA HIS A 329 -2.67 26.46 3.63
C HIS A 329 -1.97 25.13 4.00
N PRO A 330 -2.69 23.98 4.11
CA PRO A 330 -2.08 22.70 4.47
C PRO A 330 -0.97 22.24 3.51
N ASP A 331 -1.05 22.62 2.22
CA ASP A 331 0.00 22.30 1.25
C ASP A 331 1.29 23.13 1.42
N VAL A 332 1.22 24.31 2.06
CA VAL A 332 2.41 25.06 2.52
C VAL A 332 3.05 24.32 3.68
N ALA A 333 2.27 23.82 4.63
CA ALA A 333 2.78 22.99 5.73
C ALA A 333 3.43 21.68 5.25
N LYS A 334 2.85 21.01 4.24
CA LYS A 334 3.49 19.85 3.59
C LYS A 334 4.83 20.22 2.95
N GLN A 335 4.90 21.38 2.28
CA GLN A 335 6.13 21.84 1.65
C GLN A 335 7.21 22.19 2.68
N LEU A 336 6.83 22.85 3.78
CA LEU A 336 7.71 23.13 4.92
C LEU A 336 8.27 21.84 5.54
N ASN A 337 7.44 20.81 5.69
CA ASN A 337 7.90 19.49 6.16
C ASN A 337 8.95 18.86 5.23
N ASN A 338 8.76 18.95 3.92
CA ASN A 338 9.73 18.45 2.94
C ASN A 338 11.04 19.24 3.00
N LEU A 339 10.98 20.56 3.12
CA LEU A 339 12.15 21.42 3.25
C LEU A 339 12.91 21.14 4.56
N ALA A 340 12.18 20.97 5.67
CA ALA A 340 12.76 20.57 6.96
C ALA A 340 13.51 19.23 6.86
N LEU A 341 12.94 18.23 6.18
CA LEU A 341 13.60 16.95 5.97
C LEU A 341 14.90 17.09 5.15
N LEU A 342 14.91 17.96 4.13
CA LEU A 342 16.12 18.27 3.36
C LEU A 342 17.19 18.94 4.23
N CYS A 343 16.82 19.95 5.03
CA CYS A 343 17.73 20.63 5.95
C CYS A 343 18.29 19.67 7.02
N GLN A 344 17.47 18.72 7.50
CA GLN A 344 17.88 17.71 8.47
C GLN A 344 18.97 16.80 7.89
N ASN A 345 18.87 16.43 6.61
CA ASN A 345 19.89 15.61 5.94
C ASN A 345 21.17 16.40 5.64
N GLN A 346 21.11 17.72 5.58
CA GLN A 346 22.28 18.60 5.48
C GLN A 346 22.93 18.93 6.84
N GLY A 347 22.28 18.59 7.95
CA GLY A 347 22.74 18.96 9.31
C GLY A 347 22.43 20.40 9.73
N LYS A 348 21.56 21.12 8.99
CA LYS A 348 21.12 22.49 9.33
C LYS A 348 19.98 22.46 10.35
N PHE A 349 20.28 22.06 11.58
CA PHE A 349 19.26 21.77 12.59
C PHE A 349 18.40 22.97 13.03
N GLN A 350 18.94 24.19 12.99
CA GLN A 350 18.19 25.41 13.34
C GLN A 350 17.06 25.68 12.33
N ASP A 351 17.33 25.51 11.04
CA ASP A 351 16.33 25.68 9.99
C ASP A 351 15.24 24.60 10.07
N VAL A 352 15.63 23.37 10.45
CA VAL A 352 14.69 22.25 10.66
C VAL A 352 13.66 22.59 11.72
N GLU A 353 14.10 23.09 12.87
CA GLU A 353 13.20 23.48 13.97
C GLU A 353 12.26 24.61 13.52
N ARG A 354 12.79 25.62 12.82
CA ARG A 354 11.98 26.73 12.30
C ARG A 354 10.91 26.27 11.31
N HIS A 355 11.27 25.39 10.36
CA HIS A 355 10.35 24.90 9.35
C HIS A 355 9.29 23.96 9.94
N TYR A 356 9.66 23.05 10.85
CA TYR A 356 8.69 22.17 11.52
C TYR A 356 7.78 22.93 12.48
N ALA A 357 8.28 23.91 13.22
CA ALA A 357 7.45 24.74 14.09
C ALA A 357 6.39 25.51 13.29
N ARG A 358 6.78 26.07 12.13
CA ARG A 358 5.84 26.73 11.23
C ARG A 358 4.84 25.76 10.60
N ALA A 359 5.27 24.55 10.23
CA ALA A 359 4.34 23.53 9.72
C ALA A 359 3.33 23.08 10.79
N LEU A 360 3.78 22.93 12.05
CA LEU A 360 2.92 22.60 13.19
C LEU A 360 1.88 23.69 13.44
N SER A 361 2.29 24.96 13.48
CA SER A 361 1.34 26.06 13.71
C SER A 361 0.23 26.10 12.66
N ILE A 362 0.57 25.80 11.40
CA ILE A 362 -0.42 25.74 10.30
C ILE A 362 -1.37 24.55 10.49
N TYR A 363 -0.85 23.34 10.76
CA TYR A 363 -1.71 22.18 10.96
C TYR A 363 -2.59 22.28 12.21
N GLU A 364 -2.07 22.86 13.30
CA GLU A 364 -2.83 23.10 14.53
C GLU A 364 -3.94 24.14 14.31
N ALA A 365 -3.69 25.18 13.51
CA ALA A 365 -4.70 26.18 13.16
C ALA A 365 -5.82 25.62 12.26
N LEU A 366 -5.51 24.66 11.38
CA LEU A 366 -6.46 24.07 10.42
C LEU A 366 -7.26 22.90 10.97
N GLY A 367 -6.59 21.91 11.54
CA GLY A 367 -7.16 20.59 11.89
C GLY A 367 -7.25 20.33 13.38
N GLY A 368 -6.80 21.28 14.21
CA GLY A 368 -6.71 21.13 15.66
C GLY A 368 -5.68 20.09 16.10
N PRO A 369 -5.57 19.85 17.42
CA PRO A 369 -4.53 18.99 18.01
C PRO A 369 -4.66 17.49 17.66
N GLN A 370 -5.75 17.05 17.03
CA GLN A 370 -6.00 15.63 16.69
C GLN A 370 -5.77 15.29 15.20
N ASP A 371 -5.32 16.23 14.37
CA ASP A 371 -5.03 15.92 12.96
C ASP A 371 -3.84 14.94 12.85
N PRO A 372 -3.97 13.82 12.09
CA PRO A 372 -2.86 12.92 11.79
C PRO A 372 -1.59 13.61 11.28
N ASN A 373 -1.70 14.76 10.61
CA ASN A 373 -0.58 15.54 10.10
C ASN A 373 0.19 16.27 11.22
N VAL A 374 -0.48 16.68 12.30
CA VAL A 374 0.18 17.22 13.51
C VAL A 374 1.05 16.13 14.13
N ALA A 375 0.49 14.93 14.35
CA ALA A 375 1.23 13.81 14.92
C ALA A 375 2.44 13.41 14.05
N LYS A 376 2.28 13.35 12.72
CA LYS A 376 3.39 13.09 11.79
C LYS A 376 4.48 14.16 11.88
N THR A 377 4.09 15.43 11.94
CA THR A 377 5.04 16.55 11.99
C THR A 377 5.78 16.58 13.33
N LYS A 378 5.08 16.35 14.46
CA LYS A 378 5.70 16.19 15.78
C LYS A 378 6.67 15.01 15.82
N ASN A 379 6.33 13.88 15.19
CA ASN A 379 7.24 12.72 15.11
C ASN A 379 8.50 13.02 14.28
N ASN A 380 8.34 13.75 13.17
CA ASN A 380 9.48 14.17 12.35
C ASN A 380 10.38 15.18 13.11
N LEU A 381 9.78 16.09 13.88
CA LEU A 381 10.51 17.01 14.75
C LEU A 381 11.23 16.27 15.90
N ALA A 382 10.56 15.32 16.56
CA ALA A 382 11.18 14.46 17.56
C ALA A 382 12.37 13.67 16.98
N SER A 383 12.22 13.15 15.75
CA SER A 383 13.31 12.50 15.02
C SER A 383 14.47 13.46 14.72
N ALA A 384 14.20 14.74 14.47
CA ALA A 384 15.23 15.77 14.34
C ALA A 384 15.95 16.02 15.68
N TYR A 385 15.23 16.09 16.80
CA TYR A 385 15.81 16.22 18.13
C TYR A 385 16.67 15.01 18.55
N LEU A 386 16.27 13.79 18.18
CA LEU A 386 17.09 12.60 18.39
C LEU A 386 18.44 12.71 17.66
N LYS A 387 18.45 13.18 16.40
CA LYS A 387 19.71 13.41 15.66
C LYS A 387 20.58 14.51 16.28
N GLN A 388 19.98 15.42 17.05
CA GLN A 388 20.68 16.48 17.80
C GLN A 388 21.11 16.05 19.22
N ASN A 389 20.87 14.80 19.63
CA ASN A 389 21.04 14.31 21.01
C ASN A 389 20.16 15.01 22.06
N LYS A 390 19.08 15.69 21.64
CA LYS A 390 18.09 16.31 22.54
C LYS A 390 17.02 15.29 22.92
N TYR A 391 17.43 14.25 23.65
CA TYR A 391 16.57 13.10 23.97
C TYR A 391 15.34 13.46 24.81
N GLN A 392 15.47 14.39 25.75
CA GLN A 392 14.38 14.82 26.63
C GLN A 392 13.24 15.49 25.85
N GLN A 393 13.58 16.44 24.96
CA GLN A 393 12.60 17.12 24.11
C GLN A 393 11.93 16.18 23.11
N ALA A 394 12.67 15.20 22.58
CA ALA A 394 12.10 14.17 21.73
C ALA A 394 11.11 13.28 22.51
N GLU A 395 11.47 12.89 23.74
CA GLU A 395 10.61 12.09 24.62
C GLU A 395 9.31 12.83 24.99
N GLU A 396 9.40 14.13 25.29
CA GLU A 396 8.24 14.98 25.55
C GLU A 396 7.29 15.02 24.35
N LEU A 397 7.80 15.28 23.14
CA LEU A 397 6.99 15.25 21.92
C LEU A 397 6.36 13.88 21.65
N TYR A 398 7.09 12.79 21.91
CA TYR A 398 6.51 11.44 21.78
C TYR A 398 5.41 11.19 22.81
N LYS A 399 5.58 11.66 24.05
CA LYS A 399 4.54 11.58 25.09
C LYS A 399 3.31 12.39 24.71
N GLU A 400 3.47 13.58 24.13
CA GLU A 400 2.35 14.39 23.64
C GLU A 400 1.56 13.69 22.54
N ILE A 401 2.24 13.07 21.56
CA ILE A 401 1.56 12.31 20.50
C ILE A 401 0.76 11.14 21.10
N LEU A 402 1.38 10.40 22.04
CA LEU A 402 0.75 9.25 22.68
C LEU A 402 -0.42 9.66 23.59
N SER A 403 -0.30 10.77 24.33
CA SER A 403 -1.35 11.27 25.22
C SER A 403 -2.53 11.86 24.44
N GLN A 404 -2.27 12.49 23.30
CA GLN A 404 -3.32 12.96 22.37
C GLN A 404 -4.08 11.79 21.72
N GLU A 405 -3.41 10.68 21.38
CA GLU A 405 -4.08 9.45 20.90
C GLU A 405 -4.78 8.64 22.01
N ALA A 406 -4.40 8.83 23.27
CA ALA A 406 -4.92 8.09 24.43
C ALA A 406 -6.25 8.64 25.00
N LEU A 407 -6.73 9.80 24.54
CA LEU A 407 -8.08 10.29 24.84
C LEU A 407 -9.09 9.73 23.83
N PRO A 408 -9.70 8.57 24.17
CA PRO A 408 -11.15 8.50 24.09
C PRO A 408 -11.65 8.00 25.45
N ALA A 409 -12.11 8.92 26.29
CA ALA A 409 -12.75 8.56 27.54
C ALA A 409 -13.98 9.46 27.79
N PRO A 410 -15.00 8.92 28.47
CA PRO A 410 -16.40 9.04 28.11
C PRO A 410 -17.10 10.15 28.90
N LEU A 411 -18.04 10.84 28.26
CA LEU A 411 -19.00 11.66 28.98
C LEU A 411 -20.29 10.87 29.16
N GLY A 412 -20.59 10.51 30.40
CA GLY A 412 -21.85 9.90 30.79
C GLY A 412 -21.80 9.24 32.17
N ALA A 413 -21.74 10.03 33.24
CA ALA A 413 -22.09 9.57 34.58
C ALA A 413 -23.62 9.40 34.71
N PRO A 414 -24.11 8.54 35.62
CA PRO A 414 -25.42 7.92 35.51
C PRO A 414 -26.53 8.79 36.10
N GLN A 415 -27.60 9.02 35.33
CA GLN A 415 -28.90 9.34 35.92
C GLN A 415 -29.77 8.08 35.90
N ALA A 416 -30.27 7.76 37.09
CA ALA A 416 -31.26 6.72 37.31
C ALA A 416 -32.56 7.07 36.58
N GLY A 417 -33.11 6.13 35.82
CA GLY A 417 -34.44 6.29 35.24
C GLY A 417 -34.75 5.34 34.08
N THR A 418 -35.52 4.30 34.40
CA THR A 418 -36.45 3.56 33.52
C THR A 418 -35.89 2.59 32.47
N ALA A 419 -36.40 1.37 32.58
CA ALA A 419 -36.18 0.20 31.73
C ALA A 419 -36.76 0.35 30.31
N GLY A 420 -36.12 -0.32 29.36
CA GLY A 420 -36.66 -0.54 28.00
C GLY A 420 -35.59 -1.13 27.07
N ASP A 421 -35.74 -2.40 26.72
CA ASP A 421 -34.91 -3.16 25.79
C ASP A 421 -34.76 -2.49 24.41
N ALA A 422 -33.51 -2.30 23.95
CA ALA A 422 -33.18 -2.12 22.54
C ALA A 422 -31.71 -2.45 22.24
N GLN A 423 -31.51 -3.60 21.59
CA GLN A 423 -30.44 -3.96 20.64
C GLN A 423 -29.02 -3.39 20.83
N GLN A 424 -28.14 -4.25 21.35
CA GLN A 424 -26.69 -4.18 21.15
C GLN A 424 -26.33 -4.28 19.65
N GLN A 425 -26.00 -3.15 19.03
CA GLN A 425 -25.10 -3.10 17.87
C GLN A 425 -23.74 -2.54 18.30
N VAL A 426 -22.91 -3.42 18.87
CA VAL A 426 -21.48 -3.18 19.02
C VAL A 426 -20.83 -3.38 17.65
N LEU A 427 -20.70 -2.28 16.90
CA LEU A 427 -19.89 -2.23 15.69
C LEU A 427 -18.42 -2.54 16.05
N ARG A 428 -17.97 -3.73 15.66
CA ARG A 428 -16.58 -4.17 15.76
C ARG A 428 -15.65 -3.22 14.99
N ARG A 429 -15.01 -2.30 15.70
CA ARG A 429 -13.88 -1.50 15.17
C ARG A 429 -12.66 -2.41 15.02
N SER A 430 -12.35 -2.70 13.75
CA SER A 430 -11.11 -3.18 13.14
C SER A 430 -9.96 -3.66 14.07
N SER A 431 -9.78 -4.97 14.14
CA SER A 431 -8.64 -5.67 14.76
C SER A 431 -7.28 -5.44 14.08
N SER A 432 -7.25 -4.74 12.94
CA SER A 432 -6.04 -4.38 12.20
C SER A 432 -5.26 -3.24 12.85
N PHE A 433 -5.94 -2.27 13.48
CA PHE A 433 -5.29 -1.18 14.21
C PHE A 433 -4.61 -1.68 15.48
N SER A 434 -5.21 -2.63 16.19
CA SER A 434 -4.63 -3.27 17.38
C SER A 434 -3.32 -4.00 17.05
N LYS A 435 -3.28 -4.70 15.90
CA LYS A 435 -2.09 -5.43 15.44
C LYS A 435 -0.96 -4.50 14.99
N LEU A 436 -1.29 -3.39 14.32
CA LEU A 436 -0.29 -2.37 13.95
C LEU A 436 0.28 -1.68 15.19
N ARG A 437 -0.58 -1.33 16.15
CA ARG A 437 -0.21 -0.71 17.44
C ARG A 437 0.70 -1.63 18.25
N GLU A 438 0.42 -2.94 18.26
CA GLU A 438 1.24 -3.93 18.95
C GLU A 438 2.57 -4.21 18.23
N SER A 439 2.59 -4.15 16.90
CA SER A 439 3.82 -4.26 16.11
C SER A 439 4.73 -3.04 16.29
N ILE A 440 4.15 -1.84 16.38
CA ILE A 440 4.90 -0.60 16.64
C ILE A 440 5.46 -0.62 18.07
N ARG A 441 4.66 -1.03 19.07
CA ARG A 441 5.12 -1.18 20.47
C ARG A 441 6.28 -2.16 20.61
N ARG A 442 6.19 -3.35 19.98
CA ARG A 442 7.29 -4.34 20.00
C ARG A 442 8.53 -3.86 19.25
N GLY A 443 8.35 -3.06 18.19
CA GLY A 443 9.44 -2.42 17.45
C GLY A 443 10.16 -1.36 18.27
N SER A 444 9.41 -0.47 18.93
CA SER A 444 9.96 0.58 19.79
C SER A 444 10.61 0.01 21.05
N GLU A 445 10.02 -1.00 21.70
CA GLU A 445 10.62 -1.67 22.87
C GLU A 445 11.92 -2.39 22.53
N LYS A 446 11.99 -3.10 21.38
CA LYS A 446 13.25 -3.73 20.93
C LYS A 446 14.33 -2.72 20.56
N LEU A 447 13.95 -1.56 20.00
CA LEU A 447 14.90 -0.51 19.68
C LEU A 447 15.43 0.15 20.97
N VAL A 448 14.53 0.45 21.91
CA VAL A 448 14.88 1.04 23.22
C VAL A 448 15.72 0.07 24.06
N SER A 449 15.43 -1.23 24.05
CA SER A 449 16.25 -2.25 24.72
C SER A 449 17.65 -2.38 24.12
N ARG A 450 17.77 -2.32 22.78
CA ARG A 450 19.08 -2.31 22.11
C ARG A 450 19.87 -1.02 22.36
N LEU A 451 19.19 0.11 22.50
CA LEU A 451 19.83 1.41 22.77
C LEU A 451 20.17 1.61 24.26
N ARG A 452 19.45 0.95 25.19
CA ARG A 452 19.77 0.93 26.63
C ARG A 452 20.92 -0.01 27.00
N GLY A 453 21.41 -0.84 26.08
CA GLY A 453 22.51 -1.77 26.38
C GLY A 453 22.14 -2.91 27.34
N GLU A 454 20.86 -3.15 27.60
CA GLU A 454 20.39 -4.25 28.44
C GLU A 454 20.09 -5.46 27.55
N GLY A 455 21.12 -6.29 27.36
CA GLY A 455 21.01 -7.53 26.57
C GLY A 455 22.34 -8.23 26.28
N LEU A 456 23.30 -8.22 27.21
CA LEU A 456 24.48 -9.10 27.17
C LEU A 456 24.37 -10.17 28.27
N ALA A 457 23.46 -11.12 28.07
CA ALA A 457 23.52 -12.42 28.74
C ALA A 457 22.71 -13.43 27.91
N GLY A 458 23.41 -14.29 27.15
CA GLY A 458 22.80 -15.48 26.53
C GLY A 458 22.75 -15.50 25.00
N ALA A 459 23.86 -15.25 24.31
CA ALA A 459 24.04 -15.70 22.93
C ALA A 459 25.54 -15.81 22.58
N ALA A 460 26.28 -16.62 23.33
CA ALA A 460 27.56 -17.12 22.89
C ALA A 460 27.30 -18.17 21.79
N GLY A 461 27.47 -17.79 20.52
CA GLY A 461 27.49 -18.73 19.41
C GLY A 461 26.72 -18.30 18.17
N MET A 462 27.13 -17.22 17.50
CA MET A 462 26.89 -17.14 16.05
C MET A 462 28.03 -16.43 15.34
N LYS A 463 28.68 -17.20 14.47
CA LYS A 463 29.89 -16.86 13.73
C LYS A 463 29.62 -15.67 12.81
N ARG A 464 30.56 -14.71 12.81
CA ARG A 464 30.63 -13.60 11.86
C ARG A 464 30.71 -14.15 10.43
N ALA A 465 29.66 -13.96 9.64
CA ALA A 465 29.73 -14.11 8.20
C ALA A 465 30.19 -12.77 7.59
N MET A 466 31.49 -12.70 7.30
CA MET A 466 32.03 -11.81 6.28
C MET A 466 31.44 -12.23 4.93
N SER A 467 30.74 -11.35 4.24
CA SER A 467 30.64 -11.42 2.78
C SER A 467 30.35 -10.04 2.21
N LEU A 468 31.05 -9.75 1.11
CA LEU A 468 30.85 -8.66 0.15
C LEU A 468 31.52 -7.33 0.48
N ASN A 469 32.85 -7.37 0.40
CA ASN A 469 33.63 -6.29 -0.22
C ASN A 469 34.17 -6.84 -1.55
N MET A 470 33.71 -6.32 -2.68
CA MET A 470 34.45 -6.25 -3.95
C MET A 470 33.57 -5.58 -5.01
N LEU A 471 33.96 -4.36 -5.41
CA LEU A 471 34.03 -3.85 -6.78
C LEU A 471 34.08 -2.32 -6.75
N ASN A 472 35.26 -1.75 -6.45
CA ASN A 472 35.67 -0.47 -7.02
C ASN A 472 37.17 -0.21 -6.75
N VAL A 473 38.06 -0.59 -7.65
CA VAL A 473 39.33 0.13 -7.93
C VAL A 473 39.80 -0.27 -9.34
N ASP A 474 39.68 0.66 -10.30
CA ASP A 474 40.49 0.67 -11.52
C ASP A 474 41.77 1.51 -11.28
N GLY A 475 42.85 1.14 -11.99
CA GLY A 475 44.27 1.45 -11.72
C GLY A 475 44.74 2.91 -11.95
N PRO A 476 46.02 3.19 -12.34
CA PRO A 476 47.07 2.31 -12.88
C PRO A 476 48.51 2.52 -12.31
N ARG A 477 49.39 1.50 -12.39
CA ARG A 477 50.85 1.73 -12.55
C ARG A 477 51.62 0.50 -13.03
N ALA A 478 52.00 0.58 -14.31
CA ALA A 478 53.26 0.22 -14.96
C ALA A 478 54.18 -0.91 -14.44
N ALA A 479 54.56 -1.73 -15.43
CA ALA A 479 55.91 -2.20 -15.76
C ALA A 479 56.36 -3.60 -15.30
N ARG A 480 56.52 -4.46 -16.34
CA ARG A 480 57.59 -5.46 -16.58
C ARG A 480 57.75 -6.52 -15.47
N THR A 481 57.81 -7.83 -15.75
CA THR A 481 58.89 -8.46 -16.54
C THR A 481 58.58 -9.98 -16.68
N GLN A 482 58.69 -10.49 -17.92
CA GLN A 482 59.22 -11.81 -18.31
C GLN A 482 58.48 -13.16 -18.13
N LEU A 483 58.32 -13.83 -19.29
CA LEU A 483 58.58 -15.25 -19.62
C LEU A 483 57.55 -16.30 -19.11
N SER A 484 57.00 -17.26 -19.88
CA SER A 484 57.39 -17.88 -21.15
C SER A 484 56.18 -18.46 -21.89
N ALA A 485 56.22 -18.39 -23.21
CA ALA A 485 55.31 -19.08 -24.13
C ALA A 485 55.95 -20.38 -24.68
N ARG A 486 55.16 -21.45 -24.78
CA ARG A 486 55.30 -22.57 -25.74
C ARG A 486 53.88 -22.99 -26.12
N HIS A 487 53.43 -22.58 -27.32
CA HIS A 487 53.34 -23.41 -28.53
C HIS A 487 52.45 -24.65 -28.38
N LEU A 488 51.30 -24.63 -29.06
CA LEU A 488 51.06 -25.52 -30.23
C LEU A 488 49.81 -25.03 -30.98
N SER A 489 50.00 -24.89 -32.29
CA SER A 489 49.08 -24.40 -33.31
C SER A 489 48.37 -25.57 -34.02
N GLU A 490 47.20 -25.22 -34.60
CA GLU A 490 46.64 -25.72 -35.87
C GLU A 490 46.30 -27.21 -36.05
N ALA A 491 45.02 -27.49 -36.30
CA ALA A 491 44.58 -27.91 -37.64
C ALA A 491 43.04 -27.91 -37.78
N SER A 492 42.63 -27.57 -38.99
CA SER A 492 41.32 -27.32 -39.58
C SER A 492 40.57 -28.59 -40.05
N ARG A 493 39.24 -28.46 -40.25
CA ARG A 493 38.33 -29.18 -41.19
C ARG A 493 36.88 -28.78 -40.85
N THR A 494 36.19 -27.83 -41.52
CA THR A 494 35.49 -27.83 -42.82
C THR A 494 34.42 -28.91 -43.05
N LEU A 495 33.25 -28.42 -43.55
CA LEU A 495 32.09 -29.08 -44.20
C LEU A 495 30.94 -29.48 -43.24
N SER A 496 29.65 -29.29 -43.52
CA SER A 496 28.89 -28.51 -44.53
C SER A 496 27.40 -28.51 -44.14
N ALA A 497 26.63 -27.56 -44.70
CA ALA A 497 25.20 -27.33 -44.54
C ALA A 497 24.28 -28.46 -45.04
N SER A 498 23.04 -28.50 -44.53
CA SER A 498 21.87 -28.88 -45.35
C SER A 498 20.57 -28.29 -44.80
N THR A 499 19.96 -27.44 -45.63
CA THR A 499 18.58 -26.96 -45.61
C THR A 499 17.62 -28.05 -46.09
N GLN A 500 16.42 -28.16 -45.52
CA GLN A 500 15.23 -28.62 -46.27
C GLN A 500 13.94 -28.34 -45.48
N ASP A 501 13.24 -27.28 -45.90
CA ASP A 501 11.78 -27.22 -45.91
C ASP A 501 11.25 -28.14 -47.00
N LEU A 502 10.07 -28.74 -46.79
CA LEU A 502 8.98 -28.93 -47.77
C LEU A 502 7.79 -29.64 -47.10
N SER A 503 6.64 -28.96 -47.13
CA SER A 503 5.27 -29.42 -46.79
C SER A 503 4.84 -30.71 -47.51
N PRO A 504 3.73 -31.36 -47.09
CA PRO A 504 2.51 -31.24 -47.91
C PRO A 504 1.15 -31.34 -47.19
N ARG A 505 0.14 -30.75 -47.87
CA ARG A 505 -1.33 -30.91 -47.80
C ARG A 505 -2.14 -30.10 -46.81
#